data_AF-A0AAF0UAH7-F1
#
_entry.id   AF-A0AAF0UAH7-F1
#
_cell.length_a   1.000
_cell.length_b   1.000
_cell.length_c   1.000
_cell.angle_alpha   90.00
_cell.angle_beta   90.00
_cell.angle_gamma   90.00
#
_symmetry.space_group_name_H-M   'P 1'
#
loop_
_entity.id
_entity.type
_entity.pdbx_description
1 polymer ?
#
loop_
_entity_poly.entity_id
_entity_poly.type
_entity_poly.pdbx_seq_one_letter_code
_entity_poly.pdbx_strand_id
1 'polypeptide(L)'
;MIVPTKGEIDAPSSSRKNLCLSVVEPDIKDETSFQELDMILTQYLETLSERKKYHIGYPTNMHYEYHAILAPLLQFSLNNCGDPFTQSPVDFHSKDFEVAVLDWFAQLWEIDKDEYWGYITSGGTVRAISMAFWLGTTFKGAIDDLDFVIQTLEYCGYSNDRYYIHCDAALCGLILPFIRHAKKITFKKPIGSISISGHKFLGCPMPCGIQITRKSYVSSLSKIEYINSTDATISGSRNGLTPIFLWYCLSTKGHARLQQDSKICIENARYLKDRLLEAGISAMLNEFSITVVFERPCDHKFIRHWNLCYLRGMAHVVVMPGITRETIDSFFKDLMQERNKWYQDAKALPPCLADDFGSQNCMCSDSKMHN
;
A
#
# COMPACT_ATOMS: atom_id res chain seq x y z
N MET A 1 -6.49 46.37 1.67
CA MET A 1 -6.95 46.26 0.26
C MET A 1 -6.07 45.19 -0.36
N ILE A 2 -6.51 43.99 -0.74
CA ILE A 2 -7.80 43.46 -1.17
C ILE A 2 -8.03 42.14 -0.43
N VAL A 3 -9.24 41.90 0.07
CA VAL A 3 -9.67 40.64 0.69
C VAL A 3 -9.91 39.62 -0.43
N PRO A 4 -9.38 38.39 -0.39
CA PRO A 4 -9.73 37.39 -1.38
C PRO A 4 -11.16 36.91 -1.12
N THR A 5 -12.04 37.21 -2.06
CA THR A 5 -13.40 36.70 -2.13
C THR A 5 -13.39 35.18 -2.27
N LYS A 6 -14.04 34.49 -1.32
CA LYS A 6 -14.51 33.11 -1.46
C LYS A 6 -15.41 33.02 -2.69
N GLY A 7 -15.12 32.11 -3.61
CA GLY A 7 -16.11 31.72 -4.62
C GLY A 7 -15.60 31.38 -6.01
N GLU A 8 -14.47 30.70 -6.16
CA GLU A 8 -14.23 29.90 -7.37
C GLU A 8 -13.69 28.54 -6.92
N ILE A 9 -14.36 27.48 -7.35
CA ILE A 9 -13.85 26.12 -7.26
C ILE A 9 -12.63 26.12 -8.18
N ASP A 10 -11.43 25.91 -7.63
CA ASP A 10 -10.25 25.65 -8.44
C ASP A 10 -10.63 24.59 -9.46
N ALA A 11 -10.62 24.96 -10.75
CA ALA A 11 -11.01 24.07 -11.83
C ALA A 11 -10.27 22.73 -11.63
N PRO A 12 -10.95 21.57 -11.76
CA PRO A 12 -10.37 20.28 -11.43
C PRO A 12 -9.01 20.17 -12.12
N SER A 13 -7.95 20.05 -11.30
CA SER A 13 -6.56 20.13 -11.77
C SER A 13 -6.45 19.30 -13.05
N SER A 14 -6.16 19.96 -14.18
CA SER A 14 -6.15 19.25 -15.46
C SER A 14 -5.22 18.04 -15.35
N SER A 15 -5.56 16.98 -16.07
CA SER A 15 -4.72 15.81 -16.23
C SER A 15 -3.23 16.15 -16.21
N ARG A 16 -2.41 15.50 -15.35
CA ARG A 16 -0.95 15.55 -15.52
C ARG A 16 -0.68 15.24 -16.99
N LYS A 17 -0.20 16.24 -17.73
CA LYS A 17 0.23 16.05 -19.11
C LYS A 17 1.52 15.24 -19.06
N ASN A 18 1.69 14.34 -20.02
CA ASN A 18 2.98 13.67 -20.17
C ASN A 18 4.02 14.77 -20.41
N LEU A 19 5.03 14.82 -19.55
CA LEU A 19 6.22 15.62 -19.83
C LEU A 19 6.88 14.90 -21.01
N CYS A 20 6.76 15.44 -22.21
CA CYS A 20 7.38 14.89 -23.42
C CYS A 20 8.90 15.16 -23.35
N LEU A 21 9.57 14.52 -22.41
CA LEU A 21 11.00 14.68 -22.17
C LEU A 21 11.79 13.80 -23.13
N SER A 22 12.87 14.35 -23.68
CA SER A 22 13.91 13.62 -24.41
C SER A 22 15.22 13.71 -23.64
N VAL A 23 16.04 12.66 -23.67
CA VAL A 23 17.44 12.76 -23.23
C VAL A 23 18.17 13.58 -24.30
N VAL A 24 18.57 14.80 -23.93
CA VAL A 24 19.34 15.70 -24.81
C VAL A 24 20.80 15.59 -24.41
N GLU A 25 21.66 15.25 -25.37
CA GLU A 25 23.10 15.21 -25.15
C GLU A 25 23.63 16.66 -25.09
N PRO A 26 24.38 17.04 -24.05
CA PRO A 26 24.90 18.39 -23.94
C PRO A 26 25.97 18.65 -25.00
N ASP A 27 25.86 19.75 -25.74
CA ASP A 27 26.99 20.27 -26.52
C ASP A 27 28.07 20.80 -25.56
N ILE A 28 29.34 20.53 -25.85
CA ILE A 28 30.52 20.79 -24.97
C ILE A 28 30.62 22.25 -24.47
N LYS A 29 29.86 23.19 -25.04
CA LYS A 29 29.91 24.63 -24.74
C LYS A 29 28.65 25.21 -24.10
N ASP A 30 27.64 24.41 -23.78
CA ASP A 30 26.31 24.96 -23.43
C ASP A 30 25.94 24.84 -21.94
N GLU A 31 26.28 25.87 -21.16
CA GLU A 31 25.87 26.03 -19.75
C GLU A 31 24.37 26.34 -19.59
N THR A 32 23.67 26.73 -20.66
CA THR A 32 22.22 27.04 -20.59
C THR A 32 21.36 25.79 -20.36
N SER A 33 21.91 24.61 -20.63
CA SER A 33 21.25 23.31 -20.46
C SER A 33 20.87 22.98 -19.00
N PHE A 34 21.62 23.45 -17.99
CA PHE A 34 21.36 23.10 -16.59
C PHE A 34 20.14 23.85 -16.00
N GLN A 35 19.92 25.12 -16.39
CA GLN A 35 18.78 25.90 -15.91
C GLN A 35 17.44 25.35 -16.41
N GLU A 36 17.42 24.82 -17.64
CA GLU A 36 16.23 24.17 -18.20
C GLU A 36 15.90 22.88 -17.45
N LEU A 37 16.91 22.07 -17.11
CA LEU A 37 16.73 20.85 -16.29
C LEU A 37 16.14 21.17 -14.91
N ASP A 38 16.66 22.19 -14.23
CA ASP A 38 16.17 22.62 -12.91
C ASP A 38 14.72 23.13 -12.98
N MET A 39 14.37 23.87 -14.03
CA MET A 39 13.01 24.33 -14.26
C MET A 39 12.04 23.14 -14.48
N ILE A 40 12.43 22.15 -15.28
CA ILE A 40 11.64 20.93 -15.52
C ILE A 40 11.40 20.18 -14.20
N LEU A 41 12.45 19.99 -13.39
CA LEU A 41 12.35 19.30 -12.11
C LEU A 41 11.50 20.08 -11.10
N THR A 42 11.62 21.41 -11.06
CA THR A 42 10.81 22.28 -10.21
C THR A 42 9.33 22.18 -10.57
N GLN A 43 9.00 22.31 -11.86
CA GLN A 43 7.62 22.17 -12.34
C GLN A 43 7.06 20.76 -12.04
N TYR A 44 7.90 19.74 -12.17
CA TYR A 44 7.49 18.38 -11.85
C TYR A 44 7.21 18.20 -10.36
N LEU A 45 8.05 18.76 -9.49
CA LEU A 45 7.89 18.74 -8.04
C LEU A 45 6.60 19.46 -7.60
N GLU A 46 6.31 20.63 -8.16
CA GLU A 46 5.07 21.37 -7.92
C GLU A 46 3.86 20.52 -8.31
N THR A 47 3.90 19.90 -9.49
CA THR A 47 2.85 19.00 -9.97
C THR A 47 2.63 17.84 -9.01
N LEU A 48 3.69 17.17 -8.56
CA LEU A 48 3.57 16.05 -7.60
C LEU A 48 3.01 16.52 -6.26
N SER A 49 3.44 17.69 -5.77
CA SER A 49 3.00 18.26 -4.50
C SER A 49 1.51 18.58 -4.50
N GLU A 50 1.00 19.15 -5.59
CA GLU A 50 -0.45 19.38 -5.75
C GLU A 50 -1.23 18.07 -5.88
N ARG A 51 -0.73 17.12 -6.70
CA ARG A 51 -1.43 15.86 -6.94
C ARG A 51 -1.47 14.94 -5.72
N LYS A 52 -0.49 15.04 -4.82
CA LYS A 52 -0.44 14.30 -3.55
C LYS A 52 -1.68 14.58 -2.68
N LYS A 53 -2.21 15.80 -2.68
CA LYS A 53 -3.39 16.20 -1.87
C LYS A 53 -4.65 15.40 -2.20
N TYR A 54 -4.75 14.92 -3.44
CA TYR A 54 -5.89 14.18 -3.96
C TYR A 54 -5.60 12.68 -4.11
N HIS A 55 -4.52 12.17 -3.53
CA HIS A 55 -4.17 10.76 -3.66
C HIS A 55 -4.79 9.92 -2.56
N ILE A 56 -5.99 9.40 -2.84
CA ILE A 56 -6.76 8.59 -1.87
C ILE A 56 -7.17 7.22 -2.42
N GLY A 57 -7.01 6.99 -3.73
CA GLY A 57 -7.49 5.77 -4.38
C GLY A 57 -6.52 4.61 -4.45
N TYR A 58 -5.31 4.74 -3.90
CA TYR A 58 -4.30 3.67 -3.90
C TYR A 58 -3.64 3.53 -2.52
N PRO A 59 -3.18 2.32 -2.15
CA PRO A 59 -2.67 2.02 -0.81
C PRO A 59 -1.23 2.49 -0.60
N THR A 60 -0.92 3.74 -0.90
CA THR A 60 0.44 4.30 -0.80
C THR A 60 0.47 5.43 0.22
N ASN A 61 1.21 5.25 1.31
CA ASN A 61 1.38 6.31 2.30
C ASN A 61 2.43 7.32 1.83
N MET A 62 1.98 8.50 1.40
CA MET A 62 2.85 9.61 0.99
C MET A 62 3.16 10.61 2.12
N HIS A 63 2.68 10.36 3.35
CA HIS A 63 2.82 11.28 4.48
C HIS A 63 3.94 10.80 5.42
N TYR A 64 5.18 10.98 4.97
CA TYR A 64 6.39 10.77 5.77
C TYR A 64 7.34 11.95 5.57
N GLU A 65 7.96 12.42 6.66
CA GLU A 65 8.76 13.67 6.67
C GLU A 65 10.28 13.42 6.74
N TYR A 66 10.70 12.14 6.64
CA TYR A 66 12.10 11.75 6.87
C TYR A 66 13.02 11.92 5.65
N HIS A 67 12.48 12.37 4.52
CA HIS A 67 13.21 12.47 3.25
C HIS A 67 14.42 13.43 3.37
N ALA A 68 14.27 14.57 4.04
CA ALA A 68 15.37 15.52 4.21
C ALA A 68 16.51 14.98 5.09
N ILE A 69 16.17 14.23 6.15
CA ILE A 69 17.14 13.65 7.09
C ILE A 69 17.95 12.53 6.41
N LEU A 70 17.29 11.74 5.54
CA LEU A 70 17.91 10.60 4.87
C LEU A 70 18.51 10.96 3.50
N ALA A 71 18.24 12.16 2.97
CA ALA A 71 18.77 12.63 1.68
C ALA A 71 20.30 12.54 1.55
N PRO A 72 21.12 12.81 2.60
CA PRO A 72 22.57 12.65 2.49
C PRO A 72 23.03 11.24 2.13
N LEU A 73 22.21 10.21 2.32
CA LEU A 73 22.54 8.83 1.94
C LEU A 73 22.47 8.62 0.42
N LEU A 74 21.75 9.48 -0.32
CA LEU A 74 21.57 9.38 -1.76
C LEU A 74 22.88 9.59 -2.55
N GLN A 75 23.93 10.09 -1.90
CA GLN A 75 25.27 10.21 -2.51
C GLN A 75 26.01 8.86 -2.63
N PHE A 76 25.52 7.80 -1.96
CA PHE A 76 26.16 6.48 -1.94
C PHE A 76 25.37 5.46 -2.75
N SER A 77 26.08 4.63 -3.52
CA SER A 77 25.50 3.47 -4.21
C SER A 77 25.50 2.25 -3.29
N LEU A 78 24.51 2.19 -2.38
CA LEU A 78 24.38 1.08 -1.44
C LEU A 78 23.74 -0.15 -2.09
N ASN A 79 24.42 -1.30 -2.01
CA ASN A 79 23.98 -2.56 -2.60
C ASN A 79 24.04 -3.72 -1.59
N ASN A 80 22.86 -4.25 -1.21
CA ASN A 80 22.75 -5.39 -0.30
C ASN A 80 22.83 -6.72 -1.04
N CYS A 81 23.84 -6.91 -1.91
CA CYS A 81 23.94 -8.14 -2.69
C CYS A 81 24.04 -9.40 -1.80
N GLY A 82 23.35 -10.47 -2.22
CA GLY A 82 23.32 -11.76 -1.53
C GLY A 82 22.49 -11.78 -0.24
N ASP A 83 22.73 -12.83 0.55
CA ASP A 83 21.99 -13.15 1.77
C ASP A 83 22.19 -12.07 2.86
N PRO A 84 21.10 -11.56 3.49
CA PRO A 84 21.19 -10.52 4.54
C PRO A 84 21.98 -10.91 5.78
N PHE A 85 22.02 -12.20 6.13
CA PHE A 85 22.65 -12.74 7.33
C PHE A 85 24.11 -13.15 7.10
N THR A 86 24.64 -12.93 5.90
CA THR A 86 26.03 -13.22 5.54
C THR A 86 26.84 -11.92 5.42
N GLN A 87 28.09 -11.97 5.88
CA GLN A 87 29.02 -10.86 5.76
C GLN A 87 29.24 -10.50 4.28
N SER A 88 29.13 -9.21 3.96
CA SER A 88 29.40 -8.71 2.62
C SER A 88 30.91 -8.58 2.40
N PRO A 89 31.44 -8.90 1.21
CA PRO A 89 32.83 -8.59 0.86
C PRO A 89 33.06 -7.10 0.55
N VAL A 90 31.99 -6.30 0.41
CA VAL A 90 32.03 -4.87 0.07
C VAL A 90 31.30 -4.07 1.15
N ASP A 91 31.88 -2.95 1.60
CA ASP A 91 31.38 -2.13 2.71
C ASP A 91 30.18 -1.23 2.36
N PHE A 92 29.91 -0.98 1.07
CA PHE A 92 28.80 -0.14 0.61
C PHE A 92 27.46 -0.91 0.62
N HIS A 93 27.04 -1.35 1.80
CA HIS A 93 25.78 -2.05 2.04
C HIS A 93 25.12 -1.58 3.35
N SER A 94 23.87 -2.00 3.57
CA SER A 94 23.07 -1.67 4.76
C SER A 94 22.46 -2.93 5.39
N LYS A 95 23.16 -4.07 5.32
CA LYS A 95 22.62 -5.38 5.74
C LYS A 95 22.23 -5.40 7.23
N ASP A 96 22.92 -4.66 8.08
CA ASP A 96 22.56 -4.56 9.51
C ASP A 96 21.18 -3.91 9.72
N PHE A 97 20.86 -2.87 8.95
CA PHE A 97 19.53 -2.26 8.95
C PHE A 97 18.47 -3.22 8.41
N GLU A 98 18.82 -4.01 7.39
CA GLU A 98 17.94 -5.03 6.84
C GLU A 98 17.61 -6.12 7.86
N VAL A 99 18.62 -6.68 8.54
CA VAL A 99 18.42 -7.67 9.60
C VAL A 99 17.63 -7.07 10.77
N ALA A 100 17.87 -5.82 11.15
CA ALA A 100 17.09 -5.16 12.21
C ALA A 100 15.60 -5.01 11.84
N VAL A 101 15.30 -4.67 10.58
CA VAL A 101 13.92 -4.61 10.07
C VAL A 101 13.30 -6.02 10.05
N LEU A 102 14.04 -7.02 9.57
CA LEU A 102 13.57 -8.41 9.53
C LEU A 102 13.27 -8.94 10.94
N ASP A 103 14.14 -8.70 11.91
CA ASP A 103 13.95 -9.09 13.31
C ASP A 103 12.69 -8.44 13.90
N TRP A 104 12.45 -7.17 13.60
CA TRP A 104 11.25 -6.46 14.05
C TRP A 104 9.97 -7.10 13.49
N PHE A 105 9.96 -7.45 12.20
CA PHE A 105 8.82 -8.15 11.60
C PHE A 105 8.71 -9.60 12.08
N ALA A 106 9.82 -10.31 12.30
CA ALA A 106 9.80 -11.66 12.87
C ALA A 106 9.11 -11.67 14.24
N GLN A 107 9.44 -10.68 15.09
CA GLN A 107 8.77 -10.49 16.38
C GLN A 107 7.27 -10.18 16.21
N LEU A 108 6.91 -9.27 15.29
CA LEU A 108 5.51 -8.90 15.03
C LEU A 108 4.66 -10.12 14.61
N TRP A 109 5.25 -11.03 13.82
CA TRP A 109 4.58 -12.21 13.27
C TRP A 109 4.84 -13.50 14.05
N GLU A 110 5.38 -13.37 15.27
CA GLU A 110 5.61 -14.47 16.22
C GLU A 110 6.37 -15.66 15.62
N ILE A 111 7.47 -15.39 14.90
CA ILE A 111 8.46 -16.41 14.51
C ILE A 111 9.79 -16.15 15.22
N ASP A 112 10.38 -17.21 15.76
CA ASP A 112 11.64 -17.13 16.50
C ASP A 112 12.80 -16.78 15.56
N LYS A 113 13.77 -16.03 16.08
CA LYS A 113 14.91 -15.50 15.32
C LYS A 113 15.72 -16.59 14.61
N ASP A 114 15.83 -17.76 15.24
CA ASP A 114 16.60 -18.89 14.70
C ASP A 114 15.80 -19.73 13.68
N GLU A 115 14.48 -19.54 13.61
CA GLU A 115 13.56 -20.31 12.77
C GLU A 115 13.15 -19.60 11.48
N TYR A 116 13.44 -18.31 11.32
CA TYR A 116 13.08 -17.55 10.13
C TYR A 116 14.27 -17.32 9.19
N TRP A 117 13.93 -17.10 7.93
CA TRP A 117 14.80 -16.47 6.94
C TRP A 117 13.97 -15.44 6.18
N GLY A 118 14.59 -14.35 5.75
CA GLY A 118 13.91 -13.30 5.02
C GLY A 118 14.84 -12.29 4.42
N TYR A 119 14.29 -11.41 3.58
CA TYR A 119 15.01 -10.31 2.97
C TYR A 119 14.07 -9.17 2.55
N ILE A 120 14.64 -7.99 2.32
CA ILE A 120 13.93 -6.83 1.78
C ILE A 120 13.95 -6.89 0.25
N THR A 121 12.77 -6.78 -0.33
CA THR A 121 12.49 -6.91 -1.77
C THR A 121 12.30 -5.53 -2.41
N SER A 122 12.53 -5.41 -3.71
CA SER A 122 12.32 -4.17 -4.49
C SER A 122 10.83 -3.87 -4.82
N GLY A 123 9.91 -4.57 -4.18
CA GLY A 123 8.47 -4.46 -4.42
C GLY A 123 7.67 -5.30 -3.44
N GLY A 124 6.39 -4.99 -3.28
CA GLY A 124 5.53 -5.59 -2.26
C GLY A 124 5.17 -7.06 -2.45
N THR A 125 5.53 -7.63 -3.60
CA THR A 125 5.02 -8.93 -4.04
C THR A 125 6.14 -9.70 -4.73
N VAL A 126 6.65 -10.72 -4.05
CA VAL A 126 7.39 -11.81 -4.66
C VAL A 126 6.43 -12.99 -4.71
N ARG A 127 5.65 -13.09 -5.78
CA ARG A 127 4.68 -14.18 -5.95
C ARG A 127 5.29 -15.29 -6.79
N ALA A 128 5.82 -16.29 -6.12
CA ALA A 128 6.17 -17.57 -6.71
C ALA A 128 5.68 -18.70 -5.79
N ILE A 129 4.38 -18.72 -5.46
CA ILE A 129 3.83 -19.67 -4.47
C ILE A 129 2.46 -20.19 -4.92
N SER A 130 2.23 -21.48 -4.69
CA SER A 130 1.11 -22.32 -5.14
C SER A 130 -0.24 -22.03 -4.46
N MET A 131 -0.27 -21.56 -3.21
CA MET A 131 -1.50 -21.06 -2.54
C MET A 131 -1.19 -19.77 -1.79
N ALA A 132 -1.89 -18.69 -2.15
CA ALA A 132 -1.75 -17.37 -1.54
C ALA A 132 -3.06 -16.96 -0.85
N PHE A 133 -2.98 -16.58 0.42
CA PHE A 133 -4.07 -16.07 1.22
C PHE A 133 -3.92 -14.57 1.42
N TRP A 134 -5.02 -13.86 1.23
CA TRP A 134 -5.04 -12.42 1.22
C TRP A 134 -5.38 -11.89 2.59
N LEU A 135 -4.41 -11.24 3.22
CA LEU A 135 -4.66 -10.42 4.41
C LEU A 135 -4.88 -8.98 3.92
N GLY A 136 -5.99 -8.76 3.22
CA GLY A 136 -6.30 -7.50 2.54
C GLY A 136 -6.21 -7.61 1.01
N THR A 137 -7.24 -8.15 0.37
CA THR A 137 -7.35 -8.21 -1.10
C THR A 137 -7.19 -6.82 -1.72
N THR A 138 -6.54 -6.71 -2.88
CA THR A 138 -6.22 -5.41 -3.50
C THR A 138 -7.39 -4.44 -3.64
N PHE A 139 -8.56 -4.92 -4.09
CA PHE A 139 -9.68 -4.03 -4.41
C PHE A 139 -10.66 -3.85 -3.25
N LYS A 140 -11.03 -4.93 -2.54
CA LYS A 140 -12.04 -4.88 -1.47
C LYS A 140 -11.45 -4.86 -0.06
N GLY A 141 -10.13 -5.03 0.08
CA GLY A 141 -9.46 -5.14 1.37
C GLY A 141 -10.02 -6.24 2.26
N ALA A 142 -10.50 -7.35 1.69
CA ALA A 142 -11.00 -8.51 2.42
C ALA A 142 -9.85 -9.31 3.03
N ILE A 143 -10.11 -10.00 4.14
CA ILE A 143 -9.15 -10.86 4.83
C ILE A 143 -9.69 -12.28 4.78
N ASP A 144 -8.91 -13.19 4.19
CA ASP A 144 -9.29 -14.61 4.13
C ASP A 144 -9.27 -15.24 5.53
N ASP A 145 -10.24 -16.09 5.82
CA ASP A 145 -10.30 -16.84 7.08
C ASP A 145 -9.32 -18.01 7.05
N LEU A 146 -8.08 -17.74 7.47
CA LEU A 146 -7.02 -18.74 7.48
C LEU A 146 -7.36 -19.96 8.35
N ASP A 147 -8.09 -19.78 9.45
CA ASP A 147 -8.47 -20.90 10.33
C ASP A 147 -9.43 -21.85 9.63
N PHE A 148 -10.43 -21.30 8.95
CA PHE A 148 -11.37 -22.09 8.17
C PHE A 148 -10.67 -22.87 7.05
N VAL A 149 -9.67 -22.25 6.40
CA VAL A 149 -8.93 -22.94 5.33
C VAL A 149 -8.07 -24.07 5.87
N ILE A 150 -7.33 -23.85 6.97
CA ILE A 150 -6.54 -24.89 7.61
C ILE A 150 -7.44 -26.07 8.01
N GLN A 151 -8.57 -25.79 8.65
CA GLN A 151 -9.56 -26.82 9.03
C GLN A 151 -10.10 -27.58 7.81
N THR A 152 -10.33 -26.89 6.69
CA THR A 152 -10.80 -27.53 5.44
C THR A 152 -9.73 -28.45 4.85
N LEU A 153 -8.46 -28.03 4.87
CA LEU A 153 -7.34 -28.86 4.40
C LEU A 153 -7.18 -30.12 5.25
N GLU A 154 -7.25 -29.98 6.58
CA GLU A 154 -7.22 -31.08 7.54
C GLU A 154 -8.39 -32.03 7.32
N TYR A 155 -9.62 -31.51 7.16
CA TYR A 155 -10.82 -32.30 6.87
C TYR A 155 -10.70 -33.10 5.56
N CYS A 156 -10.07 -32.52 4.53
CA CYS A 156 -9.79 -33.19 3.27
C CYS A 156 -8.63 -34.21 3.35
N GLY A 157 -8.01 -34.41 4.52
CA GLY A 157 -6.93 -35.38 4.72
C GLY A 157 -5.54 -34.88 4.29
N TYR A 158 -5.34 -33.57 4.15
CA TYR A 158 -4.01 -33.00 3.95
C TYR A 158 -3.35 -32.70 5.29
N SER A 159 -2.24 -33.38 5.58
CA SER A 159 -1.34 -33.03 6.68
C SER A 159 -0.49 -31.81 6.33
N ASN A 160 0.02 -31.12 7.36
CA ASN A 160 0.73 -29.83 7.25
C ASN A 160 1.99 -29.86 6.38
N ASP A 161 2.59 -31.03 6.18
CA ASP A 161 3.76 -31.26 5.32
C ASP A 161 3.42 -31.35 3.83
N ARG A 162 2.13 -31.42 3.48
CA ARG A 162 1.67 -31.58 2.08
C ARG A 162 1.15 -30.32 1.43
N TYR A 163 1.14 -29.20 2.15
CA TYR A 163 0.71 -27.93 1.61
C TYR A 163 1.65 -26.81 2.05
N TYR A 164 1.64 -25.72 1.27
CA TYR A 164 2.37 -24.51 1.60
C TYR A 164 1.38 -23.34 1.62
N ILE A 165 1.34 -22.61 2.74
CA ILE A 165 0.51 -21.42 2.90
C ILE A 165 1.39 -20.19 2.80
N HIS A 166 1.14 -19.34 1.80
CA HIS A 166 1.67 -17.99 1.76
C HIS A 166 0.61 -16.99 2.18
N CYS A 167 0.96 -16.06 3.07
CA CYS A 167 0.12 -14.91 3.38
C CYS A 167 0.61 -13.68 2.61
N ASP A 168 -0.19 -13.22 1.64
CA ASP A 168 0.00 -11.91 1.05
C ASP A 168 -0.63 -10.86 1.98
N ALA A 169 0.22 -10.25 2.79
CA ALA A 169 -0.13 -9.21 3.76
C ALA A 169 0.40 -7.85 3.32
N ALA A 170 0.47 -7.62 2.00
CA ALA A 170 1.12 -6.46 1.43
C ALA A 170 0.64 -5.13 2.06
N LEU A 171 -0.66 -4.97 2.30
CA LEU A 171 -1.22 -3.80 2.99
C LEU A 171 -1.47 -4.07 4.47
N CYS A 172 -2.32 -5.04 4.82
CA CYS A 172 -2.79 -5.20 6.19
C CYS A 172 -1.75 -5.84 7.12
N GLY A 173 -0.57 -6.22 6.63
CA GLY A 173 0.47 -6.80 7.46
C GLY A 173 1.06 -5.85 8.52
N LEU A 174 0.79 -4.56 8.41
CA LEU A 174 1.09 -3.54 9.42
C LEU A 174 -0.15 -2.94 10.08
N ILE A 175 -1.31 -3.55 9.85
CA ILE A 175 -2.61 -3.10 10.39
C ILE A 175 -3.16 -4.19 11.31
N LEU A 176 -3.33 -5.41 10.78
CA LEU A 176 -3.96 -6.53 11.48
C LEU A 176 -3.32 -6.90 12.81
N PRO A 177 -1.97 -7.00 12.91
CA PRO A 177 -1.33 -7.35 14.19
C PRO A 177 -1.64 -6.37 15.34
N PHE A 178 -2.05 -5.14 15.02
CA PHE A 178 -2.34 -4.11 16.02
C PHE A 178 -3.81 -4.04 16.46
N ILE A 179 -4.70 -4.83 15.84
CA ILE A 179 -6.13 -4.87 16.15
C ILE A 179 -6.37 -5.95 17.23
N ARG A 180 -6.72 -5.53 18.45
CA ARG A 180 -6.85 -6.44 19.61
C ARG A 180 -7.85 -7.58 19.45
N HIS A 181 -8.93 -7.37 18.69
CA HIS A 181 -10.03 -8.33 18.52
C HIS A 181 -9.98 -9.08 17.18
N ALA A 182 -8.99 -8.80 16.33
CA ALA A 182 -8.80 -9.57 15.11
C ALA A 182 -8.24 -10.96 15.44
N LYS A 183 -8.62 -11.96 14.64
CA LYS A 183 -7.97 -13.28 14.70
C LYS A 183 -6.47 -13.11 14.45
N LYS A 184 -5.65 -13.65 15.34
CA LYS A 184 -4.20 -13.61 15.18
C LYS A 184 -3.78 -14.54 14.05
N ILE A 185 -3.20 -13.98 13.00
CA ILE A 185 -2.61 -14.71 11.88
C ILE A 185 -1.10 -14.54 12.03
N THR A 186 -0.39 -15.57 12.49
CA THR A 186 1.05 -15.52 12.80
C THR A 186 1.71 -16.87 12.50
N PHE A 187 3.04 -16.95 12.57
CA PHE A 187 3.78 -18.20 12.36
C PHE A 187 3.56 -19.26 13.45
N LYS A 188 2.72 -18.99 14.47
CA LYS A 188 2.15 -20.05 15.32
C LYS A 188 1.21 -20.98 14.56
N LYS A 189 0.71 -20.55 13.40
CA LYS A 189 -0.06 -21.36 12.45
C LYS A 189 0.87 -22.01 11.42
N PRO A 190 0.43 -23.04 10.68
CA PRO A 190 1.20 -23.70 9.60
C PRO A 190 1.38 -22.81 8.34
N ILE A 191 1.71 -21.53 8.53
CA ILE A 191 2.08 -20.61 7.47
C ILE A 191 3.53 -20.89 7.07
N GLY A 192 3.78 -20.90 5.76
CA GLY A 192 5.11 -21.09 5.18
C GLY A 192 5.87 -19.78 5.04
N SER A 193 5.20 -18.73 4.55
CA SER A 193 5.77 -17.38 4.42
C SER A 193 4.74 -16.27 4.44
N ILE A 194 5.24 -15.04 4.57
CA ILE A 194 4.48 -13.80 4.49
C ILE A 194 5.22 -12.74 3.68
N SER A 195 4.47 -11.99 2.86
CA SER A 195 4.94 -10.77 2.18
C SER A 195 4.24 -9.53 2.73
N ILE A 196 4.99 -8.45 2.99
CA ILE A 196 4.46 -7.16 3.46
C ILE A 196 5.08 -6.04 2.63
N SER A 197 4.32 -5.01 2.26
CA SER A 197 4.88 -3.86 1.52
C SER A 197 5.29 -2.74 2.46
N GLY A 198 6.57 -2.37 2.47
CA GLY A 198 7.07 -1.25 3.25
C GLY A 198 6.58 0.11 2.73
N HIS A 199 6.45 0.27 1.41
CA HIS A 199 5.98 1.50 0.79
C HIS A 199 4.47 1.76 0.89
N LYS A 200 3.70 0.79 1.42
CA LYS A 200 2.24 0.95 1.61
C LYS A 200 1.93 1.63 2.92
N PHE A 201 1.57 0.88 3.98
CA PHE A 201 1.09 1.47 5.24
C PHE A 201 2.17 2.27 5.99
N LEU A 202 3.39 1.75 6.04
CA LEU A 202 4.51 2.41 6.71
C LEU A 202 4.94 3.69 5.97
N GLY A 203 5.07 3.59 4.65
CA GLY A 203 5.52 4.66 3.77
C GLY A 203 7.01 4.59 3.47
N CYS A 204 7.38 4.63 2.19
CA CYS A 204 8.75 4.63 1.71
C CYS A 204 8.78 5.27 0.31
N PRO A 205 9.77 6.13 -0.02
CA PRO A 205 9.85 6.77 -1.34
C PRO A 205 10.15 5.80 -2.48
N MET A 206 10.63 4.60 -2.17
CA MET A 206 10.91 3.55 -3.15
C MET A 206 10.02 2.35 -2.89
N PRO A 207 9.47 1.69 -3.93
CA PRO A 207 8.81 0.41 -3.78
C PRO A 207 9.73 -0.58 -3.07
N CYS A 208 9.23 -1.11 -1.96
CA CYS A 208 9.93 -2.12 -1.17
C CYS A 208 8.95 -3.07 -0.49
N GLY A 209 9.43 -4.25 -0.15
CA GLY A 209 8.69 -5.24 0.63
C GLY A 209 9.58 -6.01 1.59
N ILE A 210 8.93 -6.75 2.48
CA ILE A 210 9.55 -7.62 3.46
C ILE A 210 9.01 -9.02 3.18
N GLN A 211 9.92 -9.96 2.91
CA GLN A 211 9.60 -11.37 2.76
C GLN A 211 10.17 -12.13 3.96
N ILE A 212 9.31 -12.87 4.67
CA ILE A 212 9.74 -13.78 5.75
C ILE A 212 9.18 -15.17 5.45
N THR A 213 10.01 -16.19 5.61
CA THR A 213 9.66 -17.61 5.48
C THR A 213 10.30 -18.40 6.61
N ARG A 214 9.82 -19.62 6.84
CA ARG A 214 10.55 -20.56 7.70
C ARG A 214 11.89 -20.90 7.07
N LYS A 215 12.94 -20.91 7.89
CA LYS A 215 14.32 -21.21 7.49
C LYS A 215 14.48 -22.60 6.88
N SER A 216 13.66 -23.56 7.33
CA SER A 216 13.59 -24.93 6.78
C SER A 216 13.27 -25.00 5.28
N TYR A 217 12.67 -23.95 4.71
CA TYR A 217 12.36 -23.89 3.27
C TYR A 217 13.50 -23.32 2.43
N VAL A 218 14.55 -22.77 3.05
CA VAL A 218 15.65 -22.06 2.36
C VAL A 218 16.96 -22.87 2.43
N SER A 219 17.04 -23.86 3.32
CA SER A 219 18.26 -24.61 3.62
C SER A 219 18.85 -25.43 2.46
N SER A 220 18.18 -25.54 1.31
CA SER A 220 18.64 -26.28 0.13
C SER A 220 19.36 -25.45 -0.94
N LEU A 221 19.61 -24.15 -0.70
CA LEU A 221 20.17 -23.25 -1.72
C LEU A 221 21.71 -23.28 -1.76
N SER A 222 22.27 -23.21 -2.96
CA SER A 222 23.72 -23.32 -3.24
C SER A 222 24.47 -22.00 -3.02
N LYS A 223 25.71 -22.09 -2.52
CA LYS A 223 26.63 -20.95 -2.37
C LYS A 223 27.18 -20.47 -3.72
N ILE A 224 27.34 -19.16 -3.88
CA ILE A 224 28.00 -18.55 -5.03
C ILE A 224 29.30 -17.85 -4.57
N GLU A 225 30.41 -18.20 -5.21
CA GLU A 225 31.77 -17.82 -4.79
C GLU A 225 32.06 -16.31 -4.90
N TYR A 226 31.67 -15.66 -6.00
CA TYR A 226 32.03 -14.24 -6.24
C TYR A 226 31.26 -13.23 -5.36
N ILE A 227 30.12 -13.62 -4.80
CA ILE A 227 29.38 -12.82 -3.80
C ILE A 227 29.69 -13.26 -2.36
N ASN A 228 30.51 -14.31 -2.19
CA ASN A 228 30.80 -14.98 -0.93
C ASN A 228 29.54 -15.25 -0.06
N SER A 229 28.44 -15.59 -0.72
CA SER A 229 27.11 -15.67 -0.12
C SER A 229 26.27 -16.73 -0.83
N THR A 230 25.18 -17.16 -0.18
CA THR A 230 24.16 -17.99 -0.82
C THR A 230 23.31 -17.11 -1.71
N ASP A 231 23.03 -17.53 -2.95
CA ASP A 231 22.05 -16.86 -3.79
C ASP A 231 20.64 -17.27 -3.36
N ALA A 232 20.27 -16.78 -2.19
CA ALA A 232 19.02 -17.12 -1.53
C ALA A 232 17.88 -16.17 -1.92
N THR A 233 18.19 -15.11 -2.67
CA THR A 233 17.25 -14.04 -3.04
C THR A 233 17.02 -14.03 -4.55
N ILE A 234 15.81 -13.71 -5.00
CA ILE A 234 15.50 -13.66 -6.44
C ILE A 234 16.30 -12.58 -7.19
N SER A 235 16.61 -11.47 -6.53
CA SER A 235 17.37 -10.35 -7.11
C SER A 235 18.83 -10.41 -6.68
N GLY A 236 19.77 -10.39 -7.62
CA GLY A 236 21.20 -10.33 -7.32
C GLY A 236 21.60 -9.03 -6.59
N SER A 237 21.58 -7.89 -7.30
CA SER A 237 21.76 -6.57 -6.67
C SER A 237 20.47 -6.15 -5.97
N ARG A 238 20.59 -5.69 -4.71
CA ARG A 238 19.44 -5.34 -3.86
C ARG A 238 19.58 -3.94 -3.31
N ASN A 239 18.46 -3.25 -3.16
CA ASN A 239 18.43 -1.84 -2.79
C ASN A 239 18.89 -1.62 -1.33
N GLY A 240 20.08 -1.07 -1.13
CA GLY A 240 20.64 -0.79 0.21
C GLY A 240 20.11 0.49 0.89
N LEU A 241 19.25 1.28 0.24
CA LEU A 241 18.63 2.45 0.87
C LEU A 241 17.31 2.08 1.55
N THR A 242 16.52 1.20 0.93
CA THR A 242 15.21 0.81 1.47
C THR A 242 15.24 0.27 2.91
N PRO A 243 16.21 -0.54 3.35
CA PRO A 243 16.29 -1.00 4.73
C PRO A 243 16.47 0.14 5.73
N ILE A 244 17.27 1.15 5.37
CA ILE A 244 17.52 2.31 6.23
C ILE A 244 16.23 3.14 6.40
N PHE A 245 15.50 3.38 5.31
CA PHE A 245 14.21 4.08 5.37
C PHE A 245 13.18 3.34 6.23
N LEU A 246 13.09 2.01 6.07
CA LEU A 246 12.17 1.19 6.86
C LEU A 246 12.56 1.18 8.33
N TRP A 247 13.84 0.95 8.63
CA TRP A 247 14.38 0.96 10.00
C TRP A 247 14.11 2.29 10.69
N TYR A 248 14.37 3.42 10.02
CA TYR A 248 14.14 4.75 10.56
C TYR A 248 12.65 5.00 10.82
N CYS A 249 11.77 4.62 9.88
CA CYS A 249 10.33 4.77 10.04
C CYS A 249 9.77 3.90 11.19
N LEU A 250 10.23 2.65 11.30
CA LEU A 250 9.87 1.77 12.42
C LEU A 250 10.37 2.31 13.75
N SER A 251 11.60 2.83 13.80
CA SER A 251 12.20 3.38 15.02
C SER A 251 11.54 4.66 15.51
N THR A 252 11.04 5.49 14.59
CA THR A 252 10.36 6.75 14.94
C THR A 252 8.90 6.54 15.32
N LYS A 253 8.18 5.63 14.63
CA LYS A 253 6.79 5.31 14.97
C LYS A 253 6.70 4.39 16.20
N GLY A 254 7.43 3.28 16.17
CA GLY A 254 7.28 2.20 17.15
C GLY A 254 5.87 1.57 17.16
N HIS A 255 5.68 0.58 18.03
CA HIS A 255 4.42 -0.18 18.12
C HIS A 255 3.22 0.69 18.50
N ALA A 256 3.39 1.61 19.45
CA ALA A 256 2.30 2.45 19.96
C ALA A 256 1.72 3.35 18.86
N ARG A 257 2.59 4.00 18.06
CA ARG A 257 2.11 4.87 16.97
C ARG A 257 1.51 4.06 15.83
N LEU A 258 2.09 2.92 15.46
CA LEU A 258 1.52 2.04 14.42
C LEU A 258 0.13 1.52 14.82
N GLN A 259 -0.06 1.19 16.10
CA GLN A 259 -1.37 0.83 16.64
C GLN A 259 -2.37 2.00 16.56
N GLN A 260 -1.94 3.20 16.95
CA GLN A 260 -2.79 4.38 16.88
C GLN A 260 -3.14 4.74 15.43
N ASP A 261 -2.17 4.72 14.52
CA ASP A 261 -2.37 4.97 13.09
C ASP A 261 -3.37 3.94 12.51
N SER A 262 -3.23 2.66 12.84
CA SER A 262 -4.16 1.60 12.42
C SER A 262 -5.58 1.84 12.90
N LYS A 263 -5.74 2.21 14.17
CA LYS A 263 -7.04 2.55 14.76
C LYS A 263 -7.70 3.74 14.04
N ILE A 264 -6.96 4.83 13.86
CA ILE A 264 -7.45 6.04 13.18
C ILE A 264 -7.88 5.71 11.74
N CYS A 265 -7.09 4.94 11.00
CA CYS A 265 -7.43 4.57 9.62
C CYS A 265 -8.75 3.79 9.55
N ILE A 266 -8.96 2.82 10.45
CA ILE A 266 -10.20 2.03 10.52
C ILE A 266 -11.39 2.91 10.90
N GLU A 267 -11.22 3.81 11.88
CA GLU A 267 -12.27 4.74 12.29
C GLU A 267 -12.65 5.72 11.17
N ASN A 268 -11.66 6.24 10.43
CA ASN A 268 -11.88 7.12 9.29
C ASN A 268 -12.49 6.37 8.08
N ALA A 269 -12.14 5.10 7.87
CA ALA A 269 -12.77 4.26 6.84
C ALA A 269 -14.26 4.03 7.15
N ARG A 270 -14.60 3.75 8.43
CA ARG A 270 -16.00 3.65 8.87
C ARG A 270 -16.73 4.98 8.68
N TYR A 271 -16.12 6.08 9.11
CA TYR A 271 -16.69 7.42 8.92
C TYR A 271 -17.01 7.72 7.45
N LEU A 272 -16.11 7.43 6.52
CA LEU A 272 -16.37 7.61 5.08
C LEU A 272 -17.51 6.70 4.60
N LYS A 273 -17.52 5.41 4.98
CA LYS A 273 -18.58 4.47 4.63
C LYS A 273 -19.96 4.98 5.11
N ASP A 274 -20.05 5.36 6.37
CA ASP A 274 -21.31 5.79 6.99
C ASP A 274 -21.84 7.05 6.29
N ARG A 275 -20.96 8.02 6.01
CA ARG A 275 -21.30 9.22 5.24
C ARG A 275 -21.83 8.92 3.84
N LEU A 276 -21.24 7.95 3.14
CA LEU A 276 -21.70 7.52 1.81
C LEU A 276 -23.09 6.89 1.89
N LEU A 277 -23.32 5.99 2.85
CA LEU A 277 -24.61 5.31 3.03
C LEU A 277 -25.71 6.29 3.43
N GLU A 278 -25.44 7.22 4.35
CA GLU A 278 -26.37 8.29 4.77
C GLU A 278 -26.81 9.16 3.59
N ALA A 279 -25.94 9.35 2.59
CA ALA A 279 -26.25 10.07 1.35
C ALA A 279 -26.89 9.20 0.25
N GLY A 280 -27.20 7.93 0.54
CA GLY A 280 -27.80 7.00 -0.41
C GLY A 280 -26.84 6.51 -1.49
N ILE A 281 -25.54 6.50 -1.22
CA ILE A 281 -24.51 5.95 -2.11
C ILE A 281 -24.17 4.54 -1.66
N SER A 282 -24.25 3.56 -2.57
CA SER A 282 -23.88 2.17 -2.27
C SER A 282 -22.41 2.10 -1.86
N ALA A 283 -22.14 1.51 -0.70
CA ALA A 283 -20.79 1.41 -0.16
C ALA A 283 -20.62 0.18 0.75
N MET A 284 -19.46 -0.46 0.68
CA MET A 284 -19.05 -1.55 1.55
C MET A 284 -17.69 -1.27 2.20
N LEU A 285 -17.51 -1.87 3.37
CA LEU A 285 -16.24 -1.91 4.10
C LEU A 285 -16.14 -3.28 4.75
N ASN A 286 -15.10 -4.05 4.41
CA ASN A 286 -14.83 -5.31 5.07
C ASN A 286 -14.34 -5.08 6.50
N GLU A 287 -14.57 -6.06 7.37
CA GLU A 287 -14.10 -6.01 8.75
C GLU A 287 -12.57 -5.80 8.77
N PHE A 288 -12.11 -4.92 9.67
CA PHE A 288 -10.68 -4.53 9.83
C PHE A 288 -10.01 -3.88 8.62
N SER A 289 -10.75 -3.66 7.54
CA SER A 289 -10.23 -3.01 6.35
C SER A 289 -10.13 -1.50 6.51
N ILE A 290 -9.25 -0.89 5.71
CA ILE A 290 -9.15 0.55 5.52
C ILE A 290 -9.53 0.95 4.08
N THR A 291 -10.05 0.00 3.30
CA THR A 291 -10.47 0.22 1.91
C THR A 291 -11.98 0.30 1.85
N VAL A 292 -12.51 1.49 1.60
CA VAL A 292 -13.94 1.72 1.40
C VAL A 292 -14.23 1.58 -0.10
N VAL A 293 -15.04 0.61 -0.46
CA VAL A 293 -15.48 0.40 -1.85
C VAL A 293 -16.87 0.99 -2.00
N PHE A 294 -17.11 1.74 -3.06
CA PHE A 294 -18.35 2.46 -3.28
C PHE A 294 -18.72 2.52 -4.76
N GLU A 295 -19.92 3.02 -5.03
CA GLU A 295 -20.41 3.32 -6.38
C GLU A 295 -19.37 4.09 -7.19
N ARG A 296 -19.03 3.60 -8.38
CA ARG A 296 -18.07 4.27 -9.26
C ARG A 296 -18.63 5.63 -9.73
N PRO A 297 -17.86 6.72 -9.58
CA PRO A 297 -18.20 8.01 -10.20
C PRO A 297 -18.33 7.93 -11.73
N CYS A 298 -19.34 8.59 -12.29
CA CYS A 298 -19.60 8.57 -13.75
C CYS A 298 -18.58 9.39 -14.55
N ASP A 299 -18.01 10.44 -13.95
CA ASP A 299 -17.06 11.32 -14.62
C ASP A 299 -15.60 10.86 -14.46
N HIS A 300 -14.96 10.59 -15.61
CA HIS A 300 -13.54 10.28 -15.67
C HIS A 300 -12.64 11.40 -15.15
N LYS A 301 -13.03 12.67 -15.27
CA LYS A 301 -12.26 13.79 -14.71
C LYS A 301 -12.28 13.75 -13.18
N PHE A 302 -13.41 13.42 -12.57
CA PHE A 302 -13.52 13.23 -11.13
C PHE A 302 -12.65 12.07 -10.63
N ILE A 303 -12.77 10.90 -11.26
CA ILE A 303 -11.92 9.72 -10.94
C ILE A 303 -10.45 10.09 -11.00
N ARG A 304 -10.05 10.80 -12.06
CA ARG A 304 -8.66 11.22 -12.25
C ARG A 304 -8.26 12.24 -11.20
N HIS A 305 -9.09 13.24 -10.91
CA HIS A 305 -8.77 14.29 -9.96
C HIS A 305 -8.39 13.69 -8.60
N TRP A 306 -9.23 12.78 -8.09
CA TRP A 306 -9.07 12.06 -6.82
C TRP A 306 -8.22 10.77 -6.88
N ASN A 307 -7.55 10.52 -8.02
CA ASN A 307 -6.72 9.32 -8.26
C ASN A 307 -7.41 8.01 -7.86
N LEU A 308 -8.70 7.86 -8.14
CA LEU A 308 -9.47 6.69 -7.72
C LEU A 308 -9.10 5.47 -8.56
N CYS A 309 -8.88 4.34 -7.90
CA CYS A 309 -8.93 3.04 -8.57
C CYS A 309 -10.39 2.65 -8.77
N TYR A 310 -10.70 2.04 -9.91
CA TYR A 310 -12.05 1.57 -10.21
C TYR A 310 -12.02 0.23 -10.93
N LEU A 311 -13.08 -0.56 -10.72
CA LEU A 311 -13.30 -1.85 -11.34
C LEU A 311 -14.81 -2.00 -11.58
N ARG A 312 -15.22 -2.19 -12.84
CA ARG A 312 -16.64 -2.26 -13.24
C ARG A 312 -17.42 -1.04 -12.72
N GLY A 313 -18.51 -1.26 -11.98
CA GLY A 313 -19.35 -0.23 -11.34
C GLY A 313 -18.87 0.22 -9.97
N MET A 314 -17.67 -0.18 -9.54
CA MET A 314 -17.11 0.15 -8.24
C MET A 314 -15.87 1.04 -8.34
N ALA A 315 -15.67 1.89 -7.34
CA ALA A 315 -14.41 2.58 -7.06
C ALA A 315 -14.03 2.38 -5.60
N HIS A 316 -12.79 2.68 -5.22
CA HIS A 316 -12.42 2.66 -3.81
C HIS A 316 -11.59 3.86 -3.36
N VAL A 317 -11.64 4.08 -2.05
CA VAL A 317 -10.72 4.93 -1.30
C VAL A 317 -9.97 4.04 -0.32
N VAL A 318 -8.64 4.15 -0.27
CA VAL A 318 -7.81 3.52 0.75
C VAL A 318 -7.41 4.57 1.78
N VAL A 319 -7.98 4.47 2.98
CA VAL A 319 -7.80 5.43 4.06
C VAL A 319 -6.47 5.18 4.77
N MET A 320 -5.39 5.65 4.16
CA MET A 320 -4.02 5.57 4.69
C MET A 320 -3.80 6.54 5.87
N PRO A 321 -2.73 6.39 6.69
CA PRO A 321 -2.50 7.23 7.89
C PRO A 321 -2.49 8.75 7.65
N GLY A 322 -2.17 9.20 6.44
CA GLY A 322 -2.19 10.62 6.08
C GLY A 322 -3.55 11.17 5.63
N ILE A 323 -4.57 10.32 5.48
CA ILE A 323 -5.90 10.71 5.03
C ILE A 323 -6.74 11.12 6.23
N THR A 324 -6.94 12.43 6.39
CA THR A 324 -7.66 13.00 7.53
C THR A 324 -9.17 13.09 7.27
N ARG A 325 -9.95 13.41 8.30
CA ARG A 325 -11.39 13.64 8.14
C ARG A 325 -11.68 14.83 7.25
N GLU A 326 -10.84 15.86 7.28
CA GLU A 326 -10.95 17.02 6.39
C GLU A 326 -10.76 16.62 4.92
N THR A 327 -9.78 15.76 4.63
CA THR A 327 -9.61 15.20 3.28
C THR A 327 -10.84 14.39 2.86
N ILE A 328 -11.36 13.55 3.74
CA ILE A 328 -12.58 12.76 3.50
C ILE A 328 -13.80 13.66 3.24
N ASP A 329 -13.97 14.70 4.04
CA ASP A 329 -15.07 15.65 3.91
C ASP A 329 -14.98 16.46 2.62
N SER A 330 -13.76 16.87 2.21
CA SER A 330 -13.52 17.52 0.93
C SER A 330 -13.87 16.59 -0.24
N PHE A 331 -13.38 15.35 -0.21
CA PHE A 331 -13.71 14.33 -1.21
C PHE A 331 -15.22 14.11 -1.31
N PHE A 332 -15.88 13.93 -0.18
CA PHE A 332 -17.31 13.67 -0.12
C PHE A 332 -18.12 14.86 -0.64
N LYS A 333 -17.73 16.09 -0.29
CA LYS A 333 -18.39 17.30 -0.77
C LYS A 333 -18.33 17.38 -2.29
N ASP A 334 -17.16 17.17 -2.88
CA ASP A 334 -16.97 17.21 -4.33
C ASP A 334 -17.74 16.08 -5.02
N LEU A 335 -17.73 14.88 -4.43
CA LEU A 335 -18.51 13.74 -4.91
C LEU A 335 -20.00 14.08 -4.96
N MET A 336 -20.57 14.67 -3.90
CA MET A 336 -21.98 15.04 -3.85
C MET A 336 -22.34 16.12 -4.87
N GLN A 337 -21.46 17.11 -5.05
CA GLN A 337 -21.68 18.17 -6.05
C GLN A 337 -21.77 17.61 -7.47
N GLU A 338 -20.84 16.73 -7.84
CA GLU A 338 -20.83 16.13 -9.18
C GLU A 338 -21.93 15.06 -9.33
N ARG A 339 -22.16 14.24 -8.29
CA ARG A 339 -23.20 13.22 -8.30
C ARG A 339 -24.61 13.79 -8.48
N ASN A 340 -24.89 14.95 -7.88
CA ASN A 340 -26.16 15.64 -8.10
C ASN A 340 -26.37 16.00 -9.56
N LYS A 341 -25.31 16.40 -10.29
CA LYS A 341 -25.39 16.68 -11.73
C LYS A 341 -25.61 15.42 -12.55
N TRP A 342 -24.98 14.30 -12.17
CA TRP A 342 -25.11 13.04 -12.90
C TRP A 342 -26.53 12.44 -12.83
N TYR A 343 -27.25 12.66 -11.72
CA TYR A 343 -28.55 12.04 -11.46
C TYR A 343 -29.74 13.03 -11.33
N GLN A 344 -29.54 14.32 -11.60
CA GLN A 344 -30.54 15.38 -11.43
C GLN A 344 -31.82 15.20 -12.27
N ASP A 345 -31.72 14.60 -13.46
CA ASP A 345 -32.81 14.57 -14.45
C ASP A 345 -33.55 13.21 -14.57
N ALA A 346 -33.33 12.26 -13.65
CA ALA A 346 -33.87 10.89 -13.72
C ALA A 346 -33.56 10.11 -15.03
N LYS A 347 -32.71 10.65 -15.91
CA LYS A 347 -32.25 9.99 -17.15
C LYS A 347 -31.32 8.80 -16.89
N ALA A 348 -30.69 8.76 -15.72
CA ALA A 348 -29.84 7.67 -15.25
C ALA A 348 -30.17 7.37 -13.79
N LEU A 349 -30.21 6.08 -13.44
CA LEU A 349 -30.35 5.62 -12.06
C LEU A 349 -28.98 5.21 -11.53
N PRO A 350 -28.74 5.35 -10.21
CA PRO A 350 -27.56 4.76 -9.58
C PRO A 350 -27.47 3.27 -9.88
N PRO A 351 -26.28 2.73 -10.20
CA PRO A 351 -26.14 1.32 -10.53
C PRO A 351 -26.49 0.43 -9.33
N CYS A 352 -27.16 -0.69 -9.60
CA CYS A 352 -27.30 -1.75 -8.61
C CYS A 352 -25.95 -2.46 -8.43
N LEU A 353 -25.51 -2.56 -7.18
CA LEU A 353 -24.26 -3.22 -6.77
C LEU A 353 -24.53 -4.32 -5.74
N ALA A 354 -25.77 -4.84 -5.68
CA ALA A 354 -26.15 -5.88 -4.73
C ALA A 354 -25.35 -7.16 -4.92
N ASP A 355 -25.08 -7.57 -6.17
CA ASP A 355 -24.24 -8.74 -6.47
C ASP A 355 -22.76 -8.50 -6.15
N ASP A 356 -22.31 -7.24 -6.20
CA ASP A 356 -20.92 -6.87 -5.94
C ASP A 356 -20.64 -6.68 -4.43
N PHE A 357 -21.58 -6.12 -3.67
CA PHE A 357 -21.41 -5.71 -2.27
C PHE A 357 -22.25 -6.50 -1.26
N GLY A 358 -23.22 -7.29 -1.72
CA GLY A 358 -24.34 -7.75 -0.91
C GLY A 358 -25.47 -6.72 -0.87
N SER A 359 -26.72 -7.18 -0.86
CA SER A 359 -27.92 -6.32 -0.87
C SER A 359 -27.96 -5.32 0.29
N GLN A 360 -27.43 -5.70 1.46
CA GLN A 360 -27.35 -4.85 2.65
C GLN A 360 -26.45 -3.61 2.50
N ASN A 361 -25.57 -3.59 1.49
CA ASN A 361 -24.65 -2.48 1.21
C ASN A 361 -25.07 -1.70 -0.05
N CYS A 362 -26.17 -2.07 -0.70
CA CYS A 362 -26.64 -1.48 -1.95
C CYS A 362 -27.85 -0.55 -1.71
N MET A 363 -27.69 0.71 -2.11
CA MET A 363 -28.70 1.78 -1.94
C MET A 363 -29.52 2.05 -3.20
N CYS A 364 -29.52 1.13 -4.18
CA CYS A 364 -30.29 1.30 -5.41
C CYS A 364 -31.81 1.26 -5.16
N SER A 365 -32.59 1.73 -6.13
CA SER A 365 -34.06 1.79 -6.04
C SER A 365 -34.70 0.41 -5.82
N ASP A 366 -34.13 -0.64 -6.40
CA ASP A 366 -34.67 -2.00 -6.37
C ASP A 366 -34.47 -2.69 -5.01
N SER A 367 -33.45 -2.31 -4.24
CA SER A 367 -33.24 -2.86 -2.88
C SER A 367 -34.27 -2.36 -1.86
N LYS A 368 -34.97 -1.24 -2.15
CA LYS A 368 -36.09 -0.76 -1.32
C LYS A 368 -37.39 -1.56 -1.51
N MET A 369 -37.47 -2.45 -2.51
CA MET A 369 -38.64 -3.32 -2.72
C MET A 369 -38.49 -4.71 -2.03
N HIS A 370 -37.31 -5.04 -1.49
CA HIS A 370 -37.02 -6.35 -0.93
C HIS A 370 -36.73 -6.35 0.58
N ASN A 371 -36.99 -5.24 1.28
CA ASN A 371 -36.96 -5.16 2.75
C ASN A 371 -38.36 -5.07 3.34
#